data_AF-A0A5C5W0M9-F1
#
_entry.id   AF-A0A5C5W0M9-F1
#
_cell.length_a   1.000
_cell.length_b   1.000
_cell.length_c   1.000
_cell.angle_alpha   90.00
_cell.angle_beta   90.00
_cell.angle_gamma   90.00
#
_symmetry.space_group_name_H-M   'P 1'
#
loop_
_entity.id
_entity.type
_entity.pdbx_description
1 polymer ?
#
loop_
_entity_poly.entity_id
_entity_poly.type
_entity_poly.pdbx_seq_one_letter_code
_entity_poly.pdbx_strand_id
1 'polypeptide(L)'
;MLRATPAAVLLIALLHLAVPAAALAQSPLRSPLRPPTARVPETRALLNQKMIDVSFGDASLEAAIDWLRSATGADFVVRWQPLEDAGVRRDTAVSLNVRNLPLSQVLWLLLTEAGGPDVRLAYRASGRLILISTEEDLDREMVTRVYDVSDLLFAAPRFRNAAQIDPTQALQAATQSGQSRPGSSGGSSSGGAIFNAGRGAEEGDDAARDDRAELVALIRQVIEPESWADGNAGGRGTIVAFRDALVIRSTLRVHQQIGGFLGDE
;
A
#
# COMPACT_ATOMS: atom_id res chain seq x y z
N MET A 1 31.71 -64.20 -8.08
CA MET A 1 32.10 -64.33 -6.67
C MET A 1 33.39 -63.54 -6.50
N LEU A 2 33.32 -62.24 -6.24
CA LEU A 2 33.25 -61.55 -4.93
C LEU A 2 34.55 -61.66 -4.09
N ARG A 3 35.03 -60.48 -3.68
CA ARG A 3 36.04 -60.15 -2.64
C ARG A 3 37.50 -60.16 -3.10
N ALA A 4 38.39 -59.27 -2.66
CA ALA A 4 38.30 -58.00 -1.93
C ALA A 4 39.72 -57.37 -2.00
N THR A 5 39.77 -56.04 -1.89
CA THR A 5 40.91 -55.13 -1.65
C THR A 5 41.76 -55.55 -0.41
N PRO A 6 42.94 -54.95 -0.06
CA PRO A 6 43.25 -53.50 -0.16
C PRO A 6 44.73 -53.00 -0.21
N ALA A 7 44.83 -51.66 -0.27
CA ALA A 7 45.81 -50.81 0.42
C ALA A 7 47.26 -50.74 -0.10
N ALA A 8 47.99 -49.61 -0.09
CA ALA A 8 47.71 -48.22 0.27
C ALA A 8 48.98 -47.36 0.01
N VAL A 9 48.78 -46.03 0.10
CA VAL A 9 49.73 -44.96 0.47
C VAL A 9 50.79 -44.49 -0.55
N LEU A 10 50.56 -43.29 -1.11
CA LEU A 10 51.54 -42.24 -1.45
C LEU A 10 50.71 -40.97 -1.76
N LEU A 11 51.04 -39.71 -1.47
CA LEU A 11 52.21 -38.98 -1.03
C LEU A 11 51.69 -37.63 -0.49
N ILE A 12 52.23 -37.15 0.64
CA ILE A 12 51.92 -35.83 1.22
C ILE A 12 52.72 -34.75 0.46
N ALA A 13 52.06 -33.72 -0.05
CA ALA A 13 52.70 -32.49 -0.54
C ALA A 13 52.05 -31.27 0.11
N LEU A 14 52.79 -30.64 1.02
CA LEU A 14 52.47 -29.37 1.69
C LEU A 14 52.67 -28.21 0.69
N LEU A 15 51.62 -27.42 0.43
CA LEU A 15 51.73 -26.14 -0.26
C LEU A 15 51.08 -25.06 0.62
N HIS A 16 51.91 -24.17 1.19
CA HIS A 16 51.45 -22.96 1.88
C HIS A 16 51.01 -21.94 0.85
N LEU A 17 49.69 -21.81 0.65
CA LEU A 17 49.10 -20.72 -0.11
C LEU A 17 48.62 -19.65 0.87
N ALA A 18 49.30 -18.51 0.85
CA ALA A 18 48.95 -17.31 1.61
C ALA A 18 47.58 -16.78 1.15
N VAL A 19 46.64 -16.64 2.09
CA VAL A 19 45.32 -16.04 1.86
C VAL A 19 45.45 -14.53 2.10
N PRO A 20 45.28 -13.65 1.09
CA PRO A 20 45.05 -12.25 1.37
C PRO A 20 43.61 -12.07 1.81
N ALA A 21 43.42 -11.78 3.09
CA ALA A 21 42.17 -11.25 3.64
C ALA A 21 41.98 -9.82 3.11
N ALA A 22 41.43 -9.70 1.90
CA ALA A 22 41.02 -8.43 1.32
C ALA A 22 39.49 -8.35 1.31
N ALA A 23 38.98 -7.60 2.30
CA ALA A 23 37.76 -6.80 2.24
C ALA A 23 36.49 -7.46 1.67
N LEU A 24 35.68 -7.97 2.60
CA LEU A 24 34.22 -8.02 2.48
C LEU A 24 33.68 -6.60 2.26
N ALA A 25 33.44 -6.19 1.02
CA ALA A 25 32.49 -5.14 0.69
C ALA A 25 32.34 -5.01 -0.83
N GLN A 26 31.30 -5.62 -1.39
CA GLN A 26 30.46 -5.00 -2.41
C GLN A 26 29.22 -5.87 -2.65
N SER A 27 28.20 -5.51 -1.85
CA SER A 27 26.75 -5.55 -2.09
C SER A 27 26.18 -6.73 -2.90
N PRO A 28 25.35 -7.61 -2.28
CA PRO A 28 24.38 -8.34 -3.08
C PRO A 28 23.51 -7.30 -3.80
N LEU A 29 23.32 -7.52 -5.10
CA LEU A 29 22.40 -6.79 -5.98
C LEU A 29 21.18 -6.34 -5.17
N ARG A 30 21.09 -5.04 -4.86
CA ARG A 30 19.80 -4.44 -4.56
C ARG A 30 19.04 -4.53 -5.87
N SER A 31 18.31 -5.62 -6.07
CA SER A 31 17.15 -5.56 -6.96
C SER A 31 16.36 -4.35 -6.46
N PRO A 32 16.17 -3.29 -7.26
CA PRO A 32 15.11 -2.36 -6.92
C PRO A 32 13.88 -3.26 -6.85
N LEU A 33 13.24 -3.32 -5.69
CA LEU A 33 11.88 -3.79 -5.57
C LEU A 33 11.11 -2.89 -6.52
N ARG A 34 11.00 -3.31 -7.78
CA ARG A 34 10.11 -2.68 -8.74
C ARG A 34 8.74 -2.96 -8.14
N PRO A 35 8.00 -1.95 -7.65
CA PRO A 35 6.64 -2.22 -7.22
C PRO A 35 5.91 -2.83 -8.41
N PRO A 36 4.95 -3.75 -8.19
CA PRO A 36 4.16 -4.37 -9.26
C PRO A 36 3.20 -3.36 -9.93
N THR A 37 3.68 -2.18 -10.33
CA THR A 37 2.93 -1.10 -11.00
C THR A 37 2.38 -1.53 -12.36
N ALA A 38 2.96 -2.55 -12.99
CA ALA A 38 2.52 -3.03 -14.30
C ALA A 38 1.15 -3.73 -14.29
N ARG A 39 0.65 -4.24 -13.15
CA ARG A 39 -0.55 -5.12 -13.12
C ARG A 39 -1.88 -4.36 -13.03
N VAL A 40 -1.83 -3.07 -12.75
CA VAL A 40 -2.94 -2.29 -12.22
C VAL A 40 -3.76 -1.64 -13.33
N PRO A 41 -3.13 -1.00 -14.34
CA PRO A 41 -3.87 -0.53 -15.50
C PRO A 41 -4.63 -1.67 -16.18
N GLU A 42 -4.03 -2.87 -16.17
CA GLU A 42 -4.62 -4.07 -16.76
C GLU A 42 -5.88 -4.54 -16.02
N THR A 43 -5.90 -4.48 -14.68
CA THR A 43 -7.06 -4.91 -13.87
C THR A 43 -8.27 -4.01 -14.13
N ARG A 44 -8.07 -2.68 -14.07
CA ARG A 44 -9.14 -1.71 -14.27
C ARG A 44 -9.64 -1.74 -15.71
N ALA A 45 -8.74 -1.90 -16.68
CA ALA A 45 -9.11 -2.06 -18.09
C ALA A 45 -9.96 -3.33 -18.31
N LEU A 46 -9.59 -4.45 -17.67
CA LEU A 46 -10.34 -5.69 -17.73
C LEU A 46 -11.75 -5.56 -17.12
N LEU A 47 -11.86 -5.00 -15.92
CA LEU A 47 -13.15 -4.83 -15.25
C LEU A 47 -14.08 -3.84 -15.96
N ASN A 48 -13.52 -2.85 -16.65
CA ASN A 48 -14.27 -1.88 -17.46
C ASN A 48 -14.52 -2.33 -18.90
N GLN A 49 -14.02 -3.51 -19.29
CA GLN A 49 -14.28 -4.07 -20.61
C GLN A 49 -15.78 -4.29 -20.79
N LYS A 50 -16.34 -3.70 -21.85
CA LYS A 50 -17.77 -3.81 -22.16
C LYS A 50 -18.11 -5.15 -22.78
N MET A 51 -19.09 -5.82 -22.21
CA MET A 51 -19.67 -7.07 -22.70
C MET A 51 -20.90 -6.73 -23.54
N ILE A 52 -20.85 -7.06 -24.84
CA ILE A 52 -21.87 -6.64 -25.81
C ILE A 52 -23.19 -7.37 -25.56
N ASP A 53 -23.13 -8.69 -25.39
CA ASP A 53 -24.29 -9.54 -25.11
C ASP A 53 -23.87 -10.67 -24.17
N VAL A 54 -24.55 -10.78 -23.02
CA VAL A 54 -24.38 -11.88 -22.06
C VAL A 54 -25.77 -12.40 -21.74
N SER A 55 -26.03 -13.65 -22.13
CA SER A 55 -27.31 -14.30 -21.89
C SER A 55 -27.09 -15.72 -21.37
N PHE A 56 -27.48 -15.94 -20.12
CA PHE A 56 -27.55 -17.24 -19.47
C PHE A 56 -29.02 -17.53 -19.15
N GLY A 57 -29.50 -18.72 -19.52
CA GLY A 57 -30.84 -19.20 -19.15
C GLY A 57 -30.69 -20.56 -18.49
N ASP A 58 -30.83 -20.60 -17.16
CA ASP A 58 -30.57 -21.78 -16.33
C ASP A 58 -29.20 -22.43 -16.59
N ALA A 59 -28.17 -21.62 -16.82
CA ALA A 59 -26.80 -22.12 -16.92
C ALA A 59 -26.26 -22.45 -15.52
N SER A 60 -25.38 -23.44 -15.39
CA SER A 60 -24.66 -23.63 -14.13
C SER A 60 -23.69 -22.48 -13.88
N LEU A 61 -23.47 -22.12 -12.60
CA LEU A 61 -22.51 -21.10 -12.21
C LEU A 61 -21.11 -21.39 -12.78
N GLU A 62 -20.69 -22.66 -12.78
CA GLU A 62 -19.42 -23.09 -13.38
C GLU A 62 -19.38 -22.78 -14.89
N ALA A 63 -20.43 -23.10 -15.64
CA ALA A 63 -20.50 -22.82 -17.08
C ALA A 63 -20.53 -21.31 -17.37
N ALA A 64 -21.22 -20.52 -16.55
CA ALA A 64 -21.26 -19.07 -16.69
C ALA A 64 -19.87 -18.43 -16.45
N ILE A 65 -19.13 -18.91 -15.44
CA ILE A 65 -17.77 -18.45 -15.16
C ILE A 65 -16.80 -18.88 -16.26
N ASP A 66 -16.91 -20.10 -16.78
CA ASP A 66 -16.08 -20.59 -17.88
C ASP A 66 -16.35 -19.84 -19.19
N TRP A 67 -17.59 -19.42 -19.41
CA TRP A 67 -17.95 -18.53 -20.52
C TRP A 67 -17.28 -17.15 -20.36
N LEU A 68 -17.33 -16.56 -19.15
CA LEU A 68 -16.66 -15.30 -18.86
C LEU A 68 -15.13 -15.40 -19.02
N ARG A 69 -14.53 -16.53 -18.63
CA ARG A 69 -13.11 -16.84 -18.87
C ARG A 69 -12.79 -16.77 -20.36
N SER A 70 -13.60 -17.44 -21.18
CA SER A 70 -13.39 -17.50 -22.63
C SER A 70 -13.60 -16.15 -23.32
N ALA A 71 -14.57 -15.35 -22.85
CA ALA A 71 -14.90 -14.06 -23.44
C ALA A 71 -13.90 -12.93 -23.10
N THR A 72 -13.33 -12.98 -21.89
CA THR A 72 -12.43 -11.90 -21.37
C THR A 72 -10.95 -12.28 -21.45
N GLY A 73 -10.65 -13.59 -21.54
CA GLY A 73 -9.31 -14.14 -21.45
C GLY A 73 -8.66 -13.96 -20.07
N ALA A 74 -9.44 -13.62 -19.04
CA ALA A 74 -8.97 -13.51 -17.66
C ALA A 74 -8.94 -14.89 -16.99
N ASP A 75 -8.02 -15.10 -16.06
CA ASP A 75 -7.93 -16.31 -15.26
C ASP A 75 -8.93 -16.25 -14.10
N PHE A 76 -10.02 -17.01 -14.19
CA PHE A 76 -10.97 -17.14 -13.08
C PHE A 76 -10.57 -18.29 -12.15
N VAL A 77 -10.44 -18.01 -10.86
CA VAL A 77 -10.23 -19.02 -9.81
C VAL A 77 -11.41 -18.95 -8.84
N VAL A 78 -12.09 -20.07 -8.63
CA VAL A 78 -13.25 -20.13 -7.74
C VAL A 78 -12.91 -21.00 -6.54
N ARG A 79 -13.07 -20.46 -5.32
CA ARG A 79 -12.92 -21.24 -4.09
C ARG A 79 -14.25 -21.93 -3.77
N TRP A 80 -14.42 -23.12 -4.31
CA TRP A 80 -15.67 -23.88 -4.20
C TRP A 80 -16.00 -24.30 -2.78
N GLN A 81 -15.01 -24.70 -1.98
CA GLN A 81 -15.26 -25.18 -0.62
C GLN A 81 -15.99 -24.12 0.26
N PRO A 82 -15.52 -22.86 0.36
CA PRO A 82 -16.28 -21.79 1.03
C PRO A 82 -17.67 -21.49 0.43
N LEU A 83 -17.83 -21.65 -0.88
CA LEU A 83 -19.11 -21.45 -1.55
C LEU A 83 -20.10 -22.55 -1.18
N GLU A 84 -19.65 -23.81 -1.21
CA GLU A 84 -20.42 -25.00 -0.88
C GLU A 84 -20.84 -24.99 0.60
N ASP A 85 -19.93 -24.57 1.50
CA ASP A 85 -20.21 -24.38 2.92
C ASP A 85 -21.31 -23.33 3.15
N ALA A 86 -21.41 -22.33 2.26
CA ALA A 86 -22.47 -21.33 2.26
C ALA A 86 -23.73 -21.76 1.48
N GLY A 87 -23.75 -22.96 0.91
CA GLY A 87 -24.90 -23.51 0.16
C GLY A 87 -24.91 -23.20 -1.34
N VAL A 88 -23.89 -22.52 -1.87
CA VAL A 88 -23.73 -22.26 -3.30
C VAL A 88 -22.91 -23.38 -3.93
N ARG A 89 -23.50 -24.11 -4.87
CA ARG A 89 -22.84 -25.22 -5.55
C ARG A 89 -22.41 -24.84 -6.97
N ARG A 90 -21.58 -25.68 -7.58
CA ARG A 90 -21.14 -25.54 -8.98
C ARG A 90 -22.29 -25.58 -9.98
N ASP A 91 -23.29 -26.40 -9.68
CA ASP A 91 -24.50 -26.62 -10.46
C ASP A 91 -25.60 -25.59 -10.18
N THR A 92 -25.37 -24.60 -9.30
CA THR A 92 -26.34 -23.55 -9.04
C THR A 92 -26.74 -22.88 -10.35
N ALA A 93 -28.02 -22.95 -10.68
CA ALA A 93 -28.57 -22.37 -11.89
C ALA A 93 -28.59 -20.84 -11.77
N VAL A 94 -28.08 -20.18 -12.80
CA VAL A 94 -28.05 -18.72 -12.91
C VAL A 94 -28.71 -18.30 -14.21
N SER A 95 -29.57 -17.29 -14.12
CA SER A 95 -30.26 -16.69 -15.26
C SER A 95 -29.94 -15.21 -15.31
N LEU A 96 -29.29 -14.77 -16.38
CA LEU A 96 -28.86 -13.39 -16.54
C LEU A 96 -28.99 -12.99 -18.00
N ASN A 97 -29.67 -11.88 -18.28
CA ASN A 97 -29.71 -11.29 -19.62
C ASN A 97 -29.31 -9.82 -19.52
N VAL A 98 -28.11 -9.51 -20.01
CA VAL A 98 -27.55 -8.16 -19.95
C VAL A 98 -26.84 -7.80 -21.24
N ARG A 99 -26.87 -6.51 -21.58
CA ARG A 99 -26.28 -5.97 -22.81
C ARG A 99 -25.50 -4.71 -22.52
N ASN A 100 -24.34 -4.59 -23.17
CA ASN A 100 -23.48 -3.41 -23.12
C ASN A 100 -23.08 -2.98 -21.69
N LEU A 101 -22.84 -3.96 -20.81
CA LEU A 101 -22.39 -3.70 -19.43
C LEU A 101 -20.90 -4.00 -19.27
N PRO A 102 -20.17 -3.25 -18.42
CA PRO A 102 -18.81 -3.60 -18.05
C PRO A 102 -18.76 -4.95 -17.31
N LEU A 103 -17.65 -5.68 -17.45
CA LEU A 103 -17.42 -6.96 -16.78
C LEU A 103 -17.65 -6.88 -15.27
N SER A 104 -17.27 -5.78 -14.62
CA SER A 104 -17.51 -5.55 -13.19
C SER A 104 -18.99 -5.65 -12.80
N GLN A 105 -19.89 -5.08 -13.61
CA GLN A 105 -21.33 -5.13 -13.38
C GLN A 105 -21.90 -6.51 -13.71
N VAL A 106 -21.42 -7.14 -14.77
CA VAL A 106 -21.84 -8.52 -15.13
C VAL A 106 -21.46 -9.49 -14.01
N LEU A 107 -20.24 -9.40 -13.49
CA LEU A 107 -19.78 -10.21 -12.36
C LEU A 107 -20.60 -9.94 -11.09
N TRP A 108 -20.85 -8.68 -10.77
CA TRP A 108 -21.66 -8.32 -9.61
C TRP A 108 -23.07 -8.92 -9.70
N LEU A 109 -23.72 -8.81 -10.86
CA LEU A 109 -25.05 -9.40 -11.10
C LEU A 109 -25.01 -10.93 -11.02
N LEU A 110 -24.04 -11.57 -11.67
CA LEU A 110 -23.88 -13.02 -11.67
C LEU A 110 -23.70 -13.57 -10.23
N LEU A 111 -22.83 -12.93 -9.44
CA LEU A 111 -22.55 -13.34 -8.07
C LEU A 111 -23.73 -13.08 -7.13
N THR A 112 -24.48 -12.00 -7.36
CA THR A 112 -25.71 -11.70 -6.61
C THR A 112 -26.80 -12.73 -6.92
N GLU A 113 -27.00 -13.08 -8.19
CA GLU A 113 -27.95 -14.11 -8.61
C GLU A 113 -27.56 -15.49 -8.04
N ALA A 114 -26.28 -15.86 -8.11
CA ALA A 114 -25.78 -17.14 -7.64
C ALA A 114 -25.82 -17.31 -6.10
N GLY A 115 -25.61 -16.23 -5.35
CA GLY A 115 -25.65 -16.24 -3.88
C GLY A 115 -27.07 -16.14 -3.32
N GLY A 116 -28.02 -15.62 -4.09
CA GLY A 116 -29.38 -15.37 -3.63
C GLY A 116 -29.44 -14.34 -2.49
N PRO A 117 -30.53 -14.30 -1.71
CA PRO A 117 -30.71 -13.31 -0.64
C PRO A 117 -29.84 -13.59 0.60
N ASP A 118 -29.43 -14.84 0.80
CA ASP A 118 -28.84 -15.29 2.06
C ASP A 118 -27.30 -15.28 2.04
N VAL A 119 -26.68 -15.39 0.86
CA VAL A 119 -25.22 -15.52 0.72
C VAL A 119 -24.63 -14.35 -0.06
N ARG A 120 -23.70 -13.65 0.57
CA ARG A 120 -22.91 -12.61 -0.10
C ARG A 120 -21.66 -13.21 -0.73
N LEU A 121 -21.71 -13.38 -2.05
CA LEU A 121 -20.54 -13.73 -2.86
C LEU A 121 -19.78 -12.46 -3.25
N ALA A 122 -18.47 -12.58 -3.35
CA ALA A 122 -17.59 -11.49 -3.71
C ALA A 122 -16.44 -11.99 -4.59
N TYR A 123 -15.76 -11.05 -5.25
CA TYR A 123 -14.59 -11.36 -6.05
C TYR A 123 -13.43 -10.41 -5.75
N ARG A 124 -12.23 -10.87 -6.08
CA ARG A 124 -11.01 -10.07 -6.10
C ARG A 124 -10.39 -10.15 -7.48
N ALA A 125 -10.03 -9.00 -8.03
CA ALA A 125 -9.27 -8.93 -9.27
C ALA A 125 -7.82 -8.49 -8.98
N SER A 126 -6.84 -9.14 -9.61
CA SER A 126 -5.43 -8.75 -9.58
C SER A 126 -4.79 -9.06 -10.92
N GLY A 127 -4.46 -8.01 -11.69
CA GLY A 127 -4.07 -8.14 -13.09
C GLY A 127 -5.18 -8.78 -13.91
N ARG A 128 -4.89 -9.96 -14.45
CA ARG A 128 -5.85 -10.78 -15.20
C ARG A 128 -6.45 -11.93 -14.38
N LEU A 129 -6.10 -12.06 -13.10
CA LEU A 129 -6.63 -13.09 -12.22
C LEU A 129 -7.87 -12.57 -11.47
N ILE A 130 -8.98 -13.30 -11.52
CA ILE A 130 -10.20 -13.02 -10.79
C ILE A 130 -10.48 -14.20 -9.83
N LEU A 131 -10.33 -13.96 -8.54
CA LEU A 131 -10.64 -14.90 -7.47
C LEU A 131 -12.08 -14.69 -6.98
N ILE A 132 -12.92 -15.72 -7.07
CA ILE A 132 -14.32 -15.70 -6.60
C ILE A 132 -14.43 -16.54 -5.33
N SER A 133 -15.06 -15.99 -4.29
CA SER A 133 -15.32 -16.69 -3.03
C SER A 133 -16.49 -16.03 -2.26
N THR A 134 -16.80 -16.48 -1.05
CA THR A 134 -17.74 -15.77 -0.17
C THR A 134 -17.07 -14.52 0.38
N GLU A 135 -17.87 -13.49 0.68
CA GLU A 135 -17.38 -12.25 1.29
C GLU A 135 -16.62 -12.55 2.59
N GLU A 136 -17.18 -13.41 3.44
CA GLU A 136 -16.58 -13.82 4.71
C GLU A 136 -15.22 -14.50 4.50
N ASP A 137 -15.09 -15.39 3.52
CA ASP A 137 -13.85 -16.11 3.27
C ASP A 137 -12.77 -15.23 2.62
N LEU A 138 -13.16 -14.25 1.80
CA LEU A 138 -12.22 -13.22 1.35
C LEU A 138 -11.74 -12.40 2.55
N ASP A 139 -12.64 -11.99 3.43
CA ASP A 139 -12.32 -11.11 4.56
C ASP A 139 -11.52 -11.81 5.67
N ARG A 140 -11.45 -13.14 5.71
CA ARG A 140 -10.58 -13.89 6.64
C ARG A 140 -9.08 -13.76 6.36
N GLU A 141 -8.70 -13.47 5.12
CA GLU A 141 -7.30 -13.41 4.72
C GLU A 141 -6.67 -12.10 5.16
N MET A 142 -5.77 -12.19 6.15
CA MET A 142 -4.98 -11.07 6.64
C MET A 142 -3.71 -10.95 5.79
N VAL A 143 -3.57 -9.84 5.08
CA VAL A 143 -2.36 -9.53 4.30
C VAL A 143 -1.61 -8.40 4.98
N THR A 144 -0.29 -8.40 4.88
CA THR A 144 0.54 -7.27 5.31
C THR A 144 1.00 -6.48 4.09
N ARG A 145 0.75 -5.17 4.08
CA ARG A 145 1.22 -4.22 3.06
C ARG A 145 1.98 -3.06 3.70
N VAL A 146 2.88 -2.49 2.92
CA VAL A 146 3.61 -1.27 3.25
C VAL A 146 3.12 -0.19 2.29
N TYR A 147 2.59 0.90 2.83
CA TYR A 147 2.14 2.08 2.09
C TYR A 147 3.14 3.21 2.29
N ASP A 148 3.63 3.81 1.22
CA ASP A 148 4.43 5.04 1.31
C ASP A 148 3.47 6.22 1.41
N VAL A 149 3.60 7.02 2.48
CA VAL A 149 2.73 8.18 2.73
C VAL A 149 3.51 9.49 2.72
N SER A 150 4.74 9.48 2.18
CA SER A 150 5.63 10.64 2.13
C SER A 150 4.98 11.87 1.48
N ASP A 151 4.10 11.65 0.50
CA ASP A 151 3.36 12.69 -0.21
C ASP A 151 2.25 13.33 0.65
N LEU A 152 1.58 12.55 1.49
CA LEU A 152 0.54 13.01 2.41
C LEU A 152 1.12 13.77 3.62
N LEU A 153 2.36 13.48 3.99
CA LEU A 153 3.06 14.12 5.12
C LEU A 153 3.70 15.47 4.76
N PHE A 154 3.51 15.97 3.54
CA PHE A 154 4.08 17.25 3.13
C PHE A 154 3.30 18.43 3.72
N ALA A 155 3.67 18.83 4.95
CA ALA A 155 3.23 20.08 5.53
C ALA A 155 3.81 21.25 4.71
N ALA A 156 2.98 21.90 3.88
CA ALA A 156 3.35 23.17 3.27
C ALA A 156 3.87 24.09 4.39
N PRO A 157 5.07 24.69 4.25
CA PRO A 157 5.64 25.54 5.28
C PRO A 157 4.61 26.58 5.69
N ARG A 158 4.01 26.41 6.88
CA ARG A 158 3.17 27.44 7.46
C ARG A 158 4.13 28.54 7.84
N PHE A 159 4.22 29.57 7.00
CA PHE A 159 4.99 30.78 7.32
C PHE A 159 4.30 31.51 8.48
N ARG A 160 4.46 30.98 9.69
CA ARG A 160 3.92 31.53 10.94
C ARG A 160 4.71 32.75 11.43
N ASN A 161 5.83 33.04 10.76
CA ASN A 161 6.62 34.25 10.93
C ASN A 161 6.61 35.06 9.63
N ALA A 162 5.43 35.52 9.18
CA ALA A 162 5.43 36.80 8.48
C ALA A 162 5.96 37.79 9.52
N ALA A 163 7.18 38.29 9.32
CA ALA A 163 7.71 39.36 10.15
C ALA A 163 6.64 40.44 10.19
N GLN A 164 6.04 40.67 11.37
CA GLN A 164 5.16 41.81 11.57
C GLN A 164 6.09 43.01 11.52
N ILE A 165 6.28 43.55 10.31
CA ILE A 165 6.93 44.83 10.12
C ILE A 165 5.93 45.83 10.66
N ASP A 166 6.11 46.20 11.93
CA ASP A 166 5.39 47.31 12.53
C ASP A 166 5.87 48.60 11.83
N PRO A 167 5.05 49.23 10.96
CA PRO A 167 5.47 50.39 10.19
C PRO A 167 5.83 51.57 11.11
N THR A 168 5.27 51.58 12.32
CA THR A 168 5.52 52.59 13.35
C THR A 168 6.93 52.47 13.92
N GLN A 169 7.45 51.25 14.10
CA GLN A 169 8.83 51.02 14.54
C GLN A 169 9.85 51.31 13.43
N ALA A 170 9.53 50.96 12.18
CA ALA A 170 10.38 51.26 11.03
C ALA A 170 10.47 52.78 10.76
N LEU A 171 9.39 53.53 10.96
CA LEU A 171 9.35 54.98 10.79
C LEU A 171 10.03 55.74 11.95
N GLN A 172 9.97 55.22 13.18
CA GLN A 172 10.74 55.77 14.31
C GLN A 172 12.26 55.56 14.14
N ALA A 173 12.68 54.42 13.60
CA ALA A 173 14.08 54.19 13.25
C ALA A 173 14.57 55.12 12.12
N ALA A 174 13.70 55.42 11.15
CA ALA A 174 14.03 56.35 10.07
C ALA A 174 14.10 57.82 10.55
N THR A 175 13.25 58.23 11.49
CA THR A 175 13.18 59.62 11.99
C THR A 175 14.27 59.96 13.01
N GLN A 176 14.94 58.98 13.62
CA GLN A 176 16.16 59.22 14.41
C GLN A 176 17.45 59.33 13.57
N SER A 177 17.41 58.99 12.28
CA SER A 177 18.58 59.07 11.39
C SER A 177 18.78 60.44 10.70
N GLY A 178 17.89 61.40 10.95
CA GLY A 178 17.87 62.71 10.29
C GLY A 178 18.74 63.80 10.93
N GLN A 179 19.57 63.50 11.93
CA GLN A 179 20.40 64.52 12.57
C GLN A 179 21.88 64.13 12.57
N SER A 180 22.57 64.64 11.55
CA SER A 180 24.02 64.61 11.39
C SER A 180 24.74 65.03 12.67
N ARG A 181 25.43 64.08 13.32
CA ARG A 181 26.60 64.37 14.15
C ARG A 181 27.83 63.84 13.42
N PRO A 182 28.77 64.68 12.98
CA PRO A 182 30.01 64.20 12.40
C PRO A 182 30.93 63.75 13.54
N GLY A 183 31.33 62.48 13.51
CA GLY A 183 32.40 61.92 14.35
C GLY A 183 31.93 60.96 15.44
N SER A 184 31.97 59.66 15.16
CA SER A 184 32.56 58.65 16.06
C SER A 184 32.52 57.29 15.37
N SER A 185 33.70 56.80 15.02
CA SER A 185 33.99 55.41 14.72
C SER A 185 33.77 54.53 15.96
N GLY A 186 33.06 53.41 15.84
CA GLY A 186 33.19 52.33 16.82
C GLY A 186 31.96 51.42 16.99
N GLY A 187 32.04 50.22 16.41
CA GLY A 187 31.74 48.98 17.13
C GLY A 187 30.29 48.63 17.47
N SER A 188 29.71 47.79 16.61
CA SER A 188 29.02 46.54 17.00
C SER A 188 28.24 46.51 18.33
N SER A 189 26.93 46.72 18.27
CA SER A 189 26.00 46.10 19.24
C SER A 189 24.55 46.17 18.74
N SER A 190 24.06 45.04 18.18
CA SER A 190 22.66 44.56 18.25
C SER A 190 22.31 43.56 17.13
N GLY A 191 23.29 42.83 16.59
CA GLY A 191 23.04 41.58 15.84
C GLY A 191 22.76 40.41 16.79
N GLY A 192 21.73 40.53 17.63
CA GLY A 192 21.40 39.57 18.69
C GLY A 192 20.20 38.66 18.44
N ALA A 193 19.51 38.80 17.30
CA ALA A 193 18.25 38.11 17.05
C ALA A 193 18.28 37.11 15.88
N ILE A 194 19.44 36.86 15.26
CA ILE A 194 19.53 36.11 13.98
C ILE A 194 20.11 34.70 14.12
N PHE A 195 20.68 34.34 15.28
CA PHE A 195 21.22 32.99 15.51
C PHE A 195 20.25 32.11 16.30
N ASN A 196 19.07 31.83 15.73
CA ASN A 196 18.30 30.63 16.05
C ASN A 196 18.16 29.75 14.80
N ALA A 197 19.30 29.45 14.17
CA ALA A 197 19.40 28.58 12.99
C ALA A 197 19.92 27.17 13.36
N GLY A 198 19.57 26.70 14.56
CA GLY A 198 19.94 25.36 15.05
C GLY A 198 18.76 24.49 15.49
N ARG A 199 17.52 25.01 15.49
CA ARG A 199 16.33 24.30 16.00
C ARG A 199 15.42 23.70 14.93
N GLY A 200 15.65 23.99 13.65
CA GLY A 200 14.73 23.61 12.56
C GLY A 200 14.80 22.14 12.12
N ALA A 201 15.82 21.38 12.51
CA ALA A 201 15.94 19.97 12.13
C ALA A 201 15.16 19.03 13.06
N GLU A 202 15.12 19.33 14.36
CA GLU A 202 14.36 18.53 15.33
C GLU A 202 12.84 18.80 15.22
N GLU A 203 12.45 20.04 14.94
CA GLU A 203 11.04 20.43 14.82
C GLU A 203 10.34 19.80 13.60
N GLY A 204 11.09 19.49 12.52
CA GLY A 204 10.55 18.83 11.33
C GLY A 204 10.33 17.32 11.50
N ASP A 205 11.26 16.65 12.18
CA ASP A 205 11.15 15.20 12.44
C ASP A 205 10.01 14.88 13.42
N ASP A 206 9.80 15.74 14.43
CA ASP A 206 8.72 15.58 15.39
C ASP A 206 7.36 15.91 14.78
N ALA A 207 7.24 16.97 13.96
CA ALA A 207 6.02 17.27 13.23
C ALA A 207 5.60 16.12 12.28
N ALA A 208 6.54 15.54 11.55
CA ALA A 208 6.26 14.40 10.68
C ALA A 208 5.84 13.14 11.47
N ARG A 209 6.35 12.95 12.70
CA ARG A 209 5.89 11.86 13.59
C ARG A 209 4.47 12.09 14.07
N ASP A 210 4.13 13.33 14.42
CA ASP A 210 2.79 13.72 14.86
C ASP A 210 1.76 13.56 13.74
N ASP A 211 2.07 14.04 12.52
CA ASP A 211 1.19 13.91 11.35
C ASP A 211 0.92 12.42 11.01
N ARG A 212 1.91 11.54 11.16
CA ARG A 212 1.71 10.08 10.99
C ARG A 212 0.84 9.49 12.08
N ALA A 213 1.02 9.90 13.33
CA ALA A 213 0.18 9.44 14.43
C ALA A 213 -1.28 9.86 14.21
N GLU A 214 -1.50 11.08 13.72
CA GLU A 214 -2.82 11.59 13.32
C GLU A 214 -3.40 10.76 12.17
N LEU A 215 -2.61 10.49 11.11
CA LEU A 215 -3.06 9.67 9.99
C LEU A 215 -3.44 8.24 10.42
N VAL A 216 -2.65 7.62 11.29
CA VAL A 216 -2.97 6.31 11.86
C VAL A 216 -4.28 6.35 12.65
N ALA A 217 -4.51 7.39 13.46
CA ALA A 217 -5.75 7.57 14.20
C ALA A 217 -6.96 7.75 13.26
N LEU A 218 -6.81 8.55 12.21
CA LEU A 218 -7.85 8.80 11.22
C LEU A 218 -8.23 7.52 10.47
N ILE A 219 -7.24 6.74 9.99
CA ILE A 219 -7.50 5.46 9.31
C ILE A 219 -8.28 4.52 10.25
N ARG A 220 -7.88 4.42 11.52
CA ARG A 220 -8.57 3.57 12.51
C ARG A 220 -10.02 4.03 12.78
N GLN A 221 -10.29 5.34 12.70
CA GLN A 221 -11.61 5.90 12.97
C GLN A 221 -12.57 5.82 11.77
N VAL A 222 -12.04 5.93 10.55
CA VAL A 222 -12.87 6.03 9.34
C VAL A 222 -13.03 4.68 8.64
N ILE A 223 -12.01 3.83 8.68
CA ILE A 223 -11.98 2.56 7.93
C ILE A 223 -12.21 1.39 8.87
N GLU A 224 -13.38 0.74 8.75
CA GLU A 224 -13.78 -0.47 9.51
C GLU A 224 -13.30 -0.42 10.98
N PRO A 225 -13.84 0.49 11.81
CA PRO A 225 -13.27 0.79 13.13
C PRO A 225 -13.17 -0.42 14.07
N GLU A 226 -14.11 -1.35 13.92
CA GLU A 226 -14.19 -2.58 14.71
C GLU A 226 -13.15 -3.64 14.29
N SER A 227 -12.51 -3.47 13.13
CA SER A 227 -11.55 -4.44 12.58
C SER A 227 -10.16 -4.37 13.20
N TRP A 228 -9.83 -3.29 13.91
CA TRP A 228 -8.49 -3.04 14.46
C TRP A 228 -8.32 -3.63 15.87
N ALA A 229 -7.16 -4.24 16.12
CA ALA A 229 -6.84 -4.93 17.38
C ALA A 229 -6.81 -4.00 18.59
N ASP A 230 -6.42 -2.74 18.39
CA ASP A 230 -6.36 -1.73 19.44
C ASP A 230 -7.70 -0.96 19.56
N GLY A 231 -8.71 -1.31 18.73
CA GLY A 231 -10.04 -0.72 18.78
C GLY A 231 -10.93 -1.37 19.84
N ASN A 232 -12.03 -0.70 20.20
CA ASN A 232 -12.94 -1.15 21.26
C ASN A 232 -13.57 -2.54 21.04
N ALA A 233 -13.62 -3.04 19.79
CA ALA A 233 -14.14 -4.37 19.46
C ALA A 233 -13.10 -5.49 19.36
N GLY A 234 -11.81 -5.22 19.54
CA GLY A 234 -10.78 -6.28 19.58
C GLY A 234 -10.59 -7.01 18.25
N GLY A 235 -10.59 -6.28 17.13
CA GLY A 235 -10.37 -6.85 15.80
C GLY A 235 -8.98 -7.46 15.60
N ARG A 236 -8.67 -7.93 14.38
CA ARG A 236 -7.39 -8.60 14.08
C ARG A 236 -6.39 -7.71 13.33
N GLY A 237 -6.85 -6.56 12.85
CA GLY A 237 -6.10 -5.58 12.08
C GLY A 237 -5.04 -4.89 12.92
N THR A 238 -3.86 -4.66 12.33
CA THR A 238 -2.78 -3.90 12.98
C THR A 238 -2.20 -2.90 11.98
N ILE A 239 -1.89 -1.70 12.47
CA ILE A 239 -1.28 -0.61 11.70
C ILE A 239 -0.18 0.01 12.54
N VAL A 240 1.00 0.14 11.93
CA VAL A 240 2.21 0.67 12.57
C VAL A 240 2.89 1.64 11.61
N ALA A 241 3.25 2.84 12.09
CA ALA A 241 4.07 3.77 11.32
C ALA A 241 5.56 3.40 11.43
N PHE A 242 6.27 3.40 10.31
CA PHE A 242 7.71 3.19 10.26
C PHE A 242 8.33 4.14 9.23
N ARG A 243 9.07 5.16 9.73
CA ARG A 243 9.59 6.25 8.89
C ARG A 243 8.43 6.89 8.11
N ASP A 244 8.54 6.99 6.80
CA ASP A 244 7.54 7.60 5.92
C ASP A 244 6.52 6.59 5.38
N ALA A 245 6.48 5.38 5.95
CA ALA A 245 5.59 4.32 5.53
C ALA A 245 4.67 3.83 6.65
N LEU A 246 3.49 3.33 6.26
CA LEU A 246 2.56 2.61 7.13
C LEU A 246 2.62 1.12 6.81
N VAL A 247 2.94 0.31 7.82
CA VAL A 247 2.89 -1.15 7.75
C VAL A 247 1.54 -1.59 8.31
N ILE A 248 0.68 -2.11 7.44
CA ILE A 248 -0.70 -2.48 7.77
C ILE A 248 -0.87 -3.97 7.54
N ARG A 249 -1.30 -4.69 8.58
CA ARG A 249 -1.80 -6.07 8.46
C ARG A 249 -3.31 -6.06 8.68
N SER A 250 -4.09 -6.23 7.63
CA SER A 250 -5.55 -6.27 7.72
C SER A 250 -6.17 -7.16 6.64
N THR A 251 -7.49 -7.24 6.61
CA THR A 251 -8.24 -7.89 5.53
C THR A 251 -8.01 -7.12 4.23
N LEU A 252 -8.15 -7.77 3.05
CA LEU A 252 -7.95 -7.00 1.82
C LEU A 252 -9.04 -5.96 1.59
N ARG A 253 -10.25 -6.11 2.14
CA ARG A 253 -11.28 -5.05 2.10
C ARG A 253 -10.74 -3.76 2.70
N VAL A 254 -10.12 -3.84 3.87
CA VAL A 254 -9.48 -2.69 4.53
C VAL A 254 -8.36 -2.15 3.64
N HIS A 255 -7.52 -3.00 3.05
CA HIS A 255 -6.51 -2.55 2.10
C HIS A 255 -7.09 -1.85 0.87
N GLN A 256 -8.26 -2.30 0.38
CA GLN A 256 -8.97 -1.69 -0.75
C GLN A 256 -9.56 -0.33 -0.41
N GLN A 257 -10.06 -0.16 0.82
CA GLN A 257 -10.57 1.12 1.29
C GLN A 257 -9.45 2.15 1.54
N ILE A 258 -8.26 1.68 1.93
CA ILE A 258 -7.10 2.56 2.19
C ILE A 258 -6.41 2.99 0.89
N GLY A 259 -6.06 2.04 0.03
CA GLY A 259 -5.23 2.28 -1.15
C GLY A 259 -5.90 1.98 -2.49
N GLY A 260 -7.23 1.86 -2.52
CA GLY A 260 -7.97 1.49 -3.73
C GLY A 260 -7.84 0.01 -4.12
N PHE A 261 -8.40 -0.35 -5.28
CA PHE A 261 -8.30 -1.72 -5.76
C PHE A 261 -6.83 -2.07 -5.95
N LEU A 262 -6.41 -3.21 -5.39
CA LEU A 262 -5.02 -3.70 -5.33
C LEU A 262 -4.21 -3.30 -6.55
N GLY A 263 -3.51 -2.18 -6.42
CA GLY A 263 -2.67 -1.63 -7.46
C GLY A 263 -2.67 -0.12 -7.68
N ASP A 264 -3.50 0.70 -7.05
CA ASP A 264 -3.51 2.15 -7.37
C ASP A 264 -2.21 2.94 -6.95
N GLU A 265 -1.06 2.27 -6.79
CA GLU A 265 0.29 2.88 -6.66
C GLU A 265 1.28 2.37 -7.72
#